data_AF-A0A5E4TGZ9-F1
#
_entry.id   AF-A0A5E4TGZ9-F1
#
_cell.length_a   1.000
_cell.length_b   1.000
_cell.length_c   1.000
_cell.angle_alpha   90.00
_cell.angle_beta   90.00
_cell.angle_gamma   90.00
#
_symmetry.space_group_name_H-M   'P 1'
#
loop_
_entity.id
_entity.type
_entity.pdbx_description
1 polymer ?
#
loop_
_entity_poly.entity_id
_entity_poly.type
_entity_poly.pdbx_seq_one_letter_code
_entity_poly.pdbx_strand_id
1 'polypeptide(L)'
;MTSTMRFSLWNALKGLLIVSVGLLGACQSVVQPTNYALPTITMHNKNGDQKCSFSLYDGGEINFKNTSNCDNDKYYSFEITGAHEGMAIEFHDAPTCNGSEPHANYVVSFKNGAGPIGSVASTSVEQSMGKSVGTRLTDGAGNDVLIADGYKSGQLVDKVSCVKVSMLLPDGPFRIRSRRFPDMCLTGNPAMGNRINLAACADGNAYQMFFEKNDAERTIYAVWVPREKNFIPFMRYAFSSDTSPWFVDLLPRAGVVGDPLRYLARNGQLGTWQGCVWGVNHVEGGIVVTTCSGDDPVAGDKWSMELTTKAQKK
;
A
#
# COMPACT_ATOMS: atom_id res chain seq x y z
N MET A 1 47.43 -71.20 -35.13
CA MET A 1 48.10 -70.01 -34.57
C MET A 1 47.17 -69.45 -33.49
N THR A 2 47.31 -69.91 -32.23
CA THR A 2 48.00 -69.21 -31.11
C THR A 2 47.37 -67.84 -30.81
N SER A 3 46.98 -67.43 -29.62
CA SER A 3 46.99 -67.96 -28.25
C SER A 3 46.12 -67.02 -27.40
N THR A 4 45.45 -67.56 -26.40
CA THR A 4 44.98 -66.89 -25.17
C THR A 4 46.04 -65.99 -24.51
N MET A 5 45.62 -64.89 -23.85
CA MET A 5 46.09 -64.53 -22.50
C MET A 5 45.21 -63.47 -21.81
N ARG A 6 44.90 -63.76 -20.53
CA ARG A 6 44.27 -62.92 -19.50
C ARG A 6 45.35 -62.13 -18.73
N PHE A 7 44.87 -61.36 -17.73
CA PHE A 7 45.54 -60.63 -16.63
C PHE A 7 45.89 -59.17 -16.95
N SER A 8 45.83 -58.19 -16.05
CA SER A 8 45.32 -57.95 -14.69
C SER A 8 46.12 -56.73 -14.19
N LEU A 9 45.49 -55.79 -13.49
CA LEU A 9 45.98 -54.93 -12.38
C LEU A 9 45.35 -53.52 -12.50
N TRP A 10 44.40 -53.15 -11.63
CA TRP A 10 44.59 -52.58 -10.29
C TRP A 10 45.06 -51.11 -10.26
N ASN A 11 44.11 -50.25 -9.88
CA ASN A 11 44.21 -49.10 -8.97
C ASN A 11 45.28 -48.02 -9.22
N ALA A 12 44.82 -46.83 -9.64
CA ALA A 12 45.32 -45.57 -9.10
C ALA A 12 44.33 -44.40 -9.24
N LEU A 13 44.10 -43.73 -8.10
CA LEU A 13 43.56 -42.37 -7.87
C LEU A 13 42.18 -42.03 -8.45
N LYS A 14 41.10 -42.01 -7.65
CA LYS A 14 40.78 -40.95 -6.66
C LYS A 14 41.08 -39.54 -7.19
N GLY A 15 40.17 -39.03 -8.01
CA GLY A 15 40.07 -37.62 -8.40
C GLY A 15 38.60 -37.18 -8.35
N LEU A 16 38.18 -36.83 -7.14
CA LEU A 16 36.85 -36.36 -6.75
C LEU A 16 36.50 -35.05 -7.48
N LEU A 17 35.45 -35.03 -8.31
CA LEU A 17 34.72 -33.80 -8.61
C LEU A 17 33.28 -34.13 -9.02
N ILE A 18 32.46 -34.52 -8.03
CA ILE A 18 31.00 -34.41 -8.14
C ILE A 18 30.71 -32.91 -8.08
N VAL A 19 30.49 -32.28 -9.23
CA VAL A 19 29.86 -30.96 -9.29
C VAL A 19 28.42 -31.15 -8.85
N SER A 20 28.24 -31.06 -7.54
CA SER A 20 26.93 -30.88 -6.92
C SER A 20 26.46 -29.52 -7.38
N VAL A 21 25.63 -29.47 -8.41
CA VAL A 21 24.83 -28.28 -8.71
C VAL A 21 23.84 -28.18 -7.57
N GLY A 22 24.26 -27.48 -6.51
CA GLY A 22 23.36 -26.97 -5.49
C GLY A 22 22.41 -26.01 -6.18
N LEU A 23 21.27 -26.53 -6.63
CA LEU A 23 20.06 -25.75 -6.77
C LEU A 23 19.76 -25.20 -5.38
N LEU A 24 20.35 -24.05 -5.08
CA LEU A 24 19.92 -23.13 -4.06
C LEU A 24 18.48 -22.79 -4.40
N GLY A 25 17.56 -23.59 -3.87
CA GLY A 25 16.17 -23.21 -3.70
C GLY A 25 16.18 -21.95 -2.86
N ALA A 26 16.18 -20.81 -3.54
CA ALA A 26 15.71 -19.58 -2.95
C ALA A 26 14.28 -19.91 -2.49
N CYS A 27 14.13 -20.21 -1.20
CA CYS A 27 12.83 -20.30 -0.56
C CYS A 27 12.14 -18.98 -0.87
N GLN A 28 11.25 -19.03 -1.86
CA GLN A 28 10.36 -17.93 -2.15
C GLN A 28 9.47 -17.85 -0.92
N SER A 29 9.75 -16.87 -0.06
CA SER A 29 8.81 -16.45 0.96
C SER A 29 7.54 -16.11 0.20
N VAL A 30 6.56 -17.02 0.30
CA VAL A 30 5.19 -16.75 -0.12
C VAL A 30 4.82 -15.48 0.61
N VAL A 31 4.64 -14.40 -0.14
CA VAL A 31 4.19 -13.13 0.42
C VAL A 31 2.80 -13.41 0.96
N GLN A 32 2.73 -13.69 2.25
CA GLN A 32 1.47 -13.83 2.94
C GLN A 32 0.77 -12.48 2.79
N PRO A 33 -0.48 -12.49 2.32
CA PRO A 33 -1.36 -11.35 2.39
C PRO A 33 -1.32 -10.75 3.78
N THR A 34 -0.74 -9.57 3.90
CA THR A 34 -0.61 -8.95 5.20
C THR A 34 -1.68 -7.88 5.27
N ASN A 35 -2.66 -8.09 6.14
CA ASN A 35 -3.50 -7.00 6.62
C ASN A 35 -2.64 -6.20 7.59
N TYR A 36 -2.17 -5.04 7.14
CA TYR A 36 -1.31 -4.21 7.97
C TYR A 36 -2.17 -3.40 8.92
N ALA A 37 -2.11 -3.73 10.22
CA ALA A 37 -2.79 -2.97 11.26
C ALA A 37 -2.37 -1.50 11.21
N LEU A 38 -3.30 -0.58 11.48
CA LEU A 38 -3.00 0.84 11.50
C LEU A 38 -1.90 1.14 12.54
N PRO A 39 -0.95 2.03 12.22
CA PRO A 39 0.05 2.47 13.19
C PRO A 39 -0.63 3.17 14.37
N THR A 40 -0.09 2.97 15.56
CA THR A 40 -0.47 3.76 16.74
C THR A 40 0.60 4.80 16.99
N ILE A 41 0.22 6.06 16.91
CA ILE A 41 1.05 7.22 17.21
C ILE A 41 0.76 7.60 18.66
N THR A 42 1.81 7.69 19.48
CA THR A 42 1.70 8.18 20.85
C THR A 42 2.49 9.48 20.98
N MET A 43 1.81 10.53 21.43
CA MET A 43 2.40 11.84 21.71
C MET A 43 2.75 11.93 23.19
N HIS A 44 3.91 12.52 23.49
CA HIS A 44 4.39 12.72 24.86
C HIS A 44 4.57 14.20 25.17
N ASN A 45 4.16 14.60 26.36
CA ASN A 45 4.54 15.89 26.93
C ASN A 45 6.02 15.88 27.35
N LYS A 46 6.53 17.03 27.81
CA LYS A 46 7.94 17.21 28.22
C LYS A 46 8.46 16.15 29.20
N ASN A 47 7.61 15.75 30.14
CA ASN A 47 7.99 14.86 31.24
C ASN A 47 7.71 13.38 30.93
N GLY A 48 6.99 13.09 29.84
CA GLY A 48 6.55 11.74 29.48
C GLY A 48 5.37 11.21 30.29
N ASP A 49 4.92 11.94 31.31
CA ASP A 49 3.86 11.55 32.25
C ASP A 49 2.47 11.55 31.61
N GLN A 50 2.25 12.48 30.67
CA GLN A 50 0.99 12.58 29.94
C GLN A 50 1.22 12.10 28.51
N LYS A 51 0.39 11.13 28.11
CA LYS A 51 0.41 10.52 26.79
C LYS A 51 -0.96 10.63 26.16
N CYS A 52 -0.98 10.86 24.85
CA CYS A 52 -2.17 10.64 24.04
C CYS A 52 -1.81 9.74 22.88
N SER A 53 -2.64 8.73 22.61
CA SER A 53 -2.42 7.77 21.53
C SER A 53 -3.60 7.77 20.57
N PHE A 54 -3.31 7.66 19.28
CA PHE A 54 -4.32 7.58 18.23
C PHE A 54 -3.79 6.79 17.03
N SER A 55 -4.72 6.33 16.19
CA SER A 55 -4.43 5.74 14.89
C SER A 55 -5.22 6.49 13.82
N LEU A 56 -4.59 6.71 12.68
CA LEU A 56 -5.19 7.39 11.55
C LEU A 56 -5.21 6.49 10.33
N TYR A 57 -6.29 6.59 9.57
CA TYR A 57 -6.34 6.09 8.22
C TYR A 57 -5.37 6.86 7.31
N ASP A 58 -5.04 6.26 6.18
CA ASP A 58 -4.14 6.81 5.18
C ASP A 58 -4.72 8.07 4.52
N GLY A 59 -4.02 9.19 4.69
CA GLY A 59 -4.45 10.53 4.31
C GLY A 59 -5.25 11.25 5.41
N GLY A 60 -5.49 10.58 6.55
CA GLY A 60 -6.20 11.13 7.69
C GLY A 60 -5.39 12.13 8.49
N GLU A 61 -6.10 13.00 9.19
CA GLU A 61 -5.54 13.99 10.10
C GLU A 61 -6.36 14.04 11.39
N ILE A 62 -5.72 14.50 12.47
CA ILE A 62 -6.35 14.74 13.76
C ILE A 62 -6.05 16.17 14.21
N ASN A 63 -7.09 16.88 14.65
CA ASN A 63 -7.02 18.24 15.14
C ASN A 63 -7.15 18.23 16.68
N PHE A 64 -6.09 18.64 17.36
CA PHE A 64 -6.02 18.64 18.82
C PHE A 64 -6.82 19.76 19.50
N LYS A 65 -7.24 20.77 18.74
CA LYS A 65 -8.03 21.88 19.28
C LYS A 65 -9.50 21.53 19.46
N ASN A 66 -10.05 20.69 18.58
CA ASN A 66 -11.50 20.57 18.42
C ASN A 66 -12.03 19.13 18.47
N THR A 67 -11.24 18.11 18.11
CA THR A 67 -11.78 16.79 17.78
C THR A 67 -11.02 15.61 18.36
N SER A 68 -10.05 15.83 19.24
CA SER A 68 -9.23 14.76 19.81
C SER A 68 -9.35 14.66 21.33
N ASN A 69 -8.96 13.51 21.86
CA ASN A 69 -8.68 13.32 23.29
C ASN A 69 -7.24 13.75 23.65
N CYS A 70 -6.54 14.40 22.71
CA CYS A 70 -5.19 14.90 22.90
C CYS A 70 -5.24 16.41 23.17
N ASP A 71 -4.51 16.88 24.17
CA ASP A 71 -4.48 18.29 24.52
C ASP A 71 -3.73 19.11 23.45
N ASN A 72 -4.30 20.24 23.06
CA ASN A 72 -3.64 21.19 22.16
C ASN A 72 -2.39 21.82 22.82
N ASP A 73 -1.32 22.02 22.05
CA ASP A 73 -0.12 22.77 22.50
C ASP A 73 0.60 22.18 23.73
N LYS A 74 0.67 20.84 23.84
CA LYS A 74 1.29 20.15 24.99
C LYS A 74 2.43 19.18 24.66
N TYR A 75 2.63 18.85 23.39
CA TYR A 75 3.45 17.70 23.00
C TYR A 75 4.84 18.11 22.51
N TYR A 76 5.83 17.30 22.91
CA TYR A 76 7.26 17.50 22.65
C TYR A 76 7.83 16.42 21.74
N SER A 77 7.39 15.18 21.94
CA SER A 77 7.89 14.03 21.20
C SER A 77 6.75 13.10 20.82
N PHE A 78 7.06 12.19 19.90
CA PHE A 78 6.15 11.17 19.43
C PHE A 78 6.88 9.82 19.34
N GLU A 79 6.17 8.73 19.56
CA GLU A 79 6.59 7.37 19.22
C GLU A 79 5.54 6.77 18.27
N ILE A 80 5.95 5.79 17.47
CA ILE A 80 5.05 5.07 16.58
C ILE A 80 5.26 3.58 16.77
N THR A 81 4.19 2.86 17.06
CA THR A 81 4.17 1.39 17.07
C THR A 81 3.42 0.89 15.85
N GLY A 82 3.96 -0.15 15.19
CA GLY A 82 3.40 -0.62 13.93
C GLY A 82 3.55 0.39 12.79
N ALA A 83 4.63 1.18 12.79
CA ALA A 83 4.94 2.11 11.71
C ALA A 83 5.18 1.37 10.40
N HIS A 84 4.65 1.89 9.29
CA HIS A 84 4.80 1.28 7.96
C HIS A 84 6.03 1.85 7.24
N GLU A 85 6.80 1.00 6.55
CA GLU A 85 7.88 1.46 5.68
C GLU A 85 7.32 2.43 4.62
N GLY A 86 7.92 3.62 4.50
CA GLY A 86 7.49 4.66 3.57
C GLY A 86 6.30 5.51 4.03
N MET A 87 5.72 5.24 5.22
CA MET A 87 4.70 6.09 5.82
C MET A 87 5.23 7.51 6.01
N ALA A 88 4.41 8.50 5.66
CA ALA A 88 4.67 9.89 5.97
C ALA A 88 3.84 10.33 7.18
N ILE A 89 4.47 11.08 8.09
CA ILE A 89 3.83 11.71 9.23
C ILE A 89 4.24 13.18 9.31
N GLU A 90 3.27 14.04 9.60
CA GLU A 90 3.45 15.48 9.66
C GLU A 90 2.88 16.03 10.96
N PHE A 91 3.59 16.97 11.57
CA PHE A 91 3.18 17.66 12.78
C PHE A 91 3.08 19.15 12.48
N HIS A 92 1.95 19.76 12.80
CA HIS A 92 1.63 21.14 12.45
C HIS A 92 1.20 21.94 13.67
N ASP A 93 1.62 23.21 13.72
CA ASP A 93 1.15 24.22 14.68
C ASP A 93 -0.30 24.65 14.35
N ALA A 94 -0.66 24.64 13.08
CA ALA A 94 -2.03 24.95 12.65
C ALA A 94 -2.98 23.75 12.85
N PRO A 95 -4.22 23.97 13.36
CA PRO A 95 -5.21 22.92 13.58
C PRO A 95 -5.75 22.26 12.29
N THR A 96 -5.41 22.79 11.11
CA THR A 96 -5.91 22.33 9.80
C THR A 96 -4.87 21.54 9.00
N CYS A 97 -3.68 21.27 9.55
CA CYS A 97 -2.60 20.52 8.86
C CYS A 97 -2.29 21.01 7.43
N ASN A 98 -2.49 22.31 7.15
CA ASN A 98 -2.39 22.87 5.79
C ASN A 98 -0.99 23.47 5.50
N GLY A 99 -0.05 23.40 6.44
CA GLY A 99 1.28 23.98 6.33
C GLY A 99 1.33 25.52 6.40
N SER A 100 0.25 26.20 6.79
CA SER A 100 0.24 27.66 6.91
C SER A 100 1.13 28.17 8.06
N GLU A 101 1.34 27.34 9.08
CA GLU A 101 2.15 27.61 10.27
C GLU A 101 3.35 26.65 10.34
N PRO A 102 4.26 26.81 11.34
CA PRO A 102 5.38 25.90 11.50
C PRO A 102 4.94 24.43 11.47
N HIS A 103 5.73 23.61 10.78
CA HIS A 103 5.47 22.18 10.66
C HIS A 103 6.75 21.41 10.41
N ALA A 104 6.71 20.12 10.72
CA ALA A 104 7.81 19.18 10.53
C ALA A 104 7.27 17.89 9.90
N ASN A 105 7.91 17.46 8.81
CA ASN A 105 7.51 16.26 8.08
C ASN A 105 8.58 15.18 8.19
N TYR A 106 8.12 13.94 8.23
CA TYR A 106 8.95 12.76 8.36
C TYR A 106 8.45 11.66 7.42
N VAL A 107 9.38 10.87 6.89
CA VAL A 107 9.10 9.58 6.24
C VAL A 107 9.75 8.49 7.07
N VAL A 108 9.00 7.44 7.39
CA VAL A 108 9.51 6.24 8.06
C VAL A 108 10.34 5.44 7.06
N SER A 109 11.57 5.09 7.44
CA SER A 109 12.43 4.21 6.66
C SER A 109 13.30 3.35 7.56
N PHE A 110 13.00 2.07 7.61
CA PHE A 110 13.75 1.06 8.31
C PHE A 110 15.00 0.63 7.51
N LYS A 111 15.98 0.07 8.21
CA LYS A 111 17.17 -0.51 7.55
C LYS A 111 16.76 -1.73 6.72
N ASN A 112 17.48 -1.97 5.61
CA ASN A 112 17.25 -3.10 4.73
C ASN A 112 17.14 -4.42 5.51
N GLY A 113 16.05 -5.15 5.30
CA GLY A 113 15.79 -6.44 5.95
C GLY A 113 15.00 -6.38 7.25
N ALA A 114 14.67 -5.20 7.78
CA ALA A 114 13.84 -5.06 8.98
C ALA A 114 12.36 -5.41 8.76
N GLY A 115 11.94 -5.53 7.49
CA GLY A 115 10.56 -5.84 7.12
C GLY A 115 9.73 -4.58 6.85
N PRO A 116 8.45 -4.78 6.48
CA PRO A 116 7.55 -3.69 6.07
C PRO A 116 6.97 -2.89 7.25
N ILE A 117 7.06 -3.41 8.48
CA ILE A 117 6.48 -2.84 9.68
C ILE A 117 7.53 -2.80 10.79
N GLY A 118 7.54 -1.74 11.58
CA GLY A 118 8.44 -1.59 12.70
C GLY A 118 7.93 -0.59 13.74
N SER A 119 8.86 -0.04 14.52
CA SER A 119 8.55 0.98 15.52
C SER A 119 9.54 2.14 15.41
N VAL A 120 9.07 3.32 15.79
CA VAL A 120 9.87 4.54 15.95
C VAL A 120 9.85 4.87 17.43
N ALA A 121 11.02 4.86 18.08
CA ALA A 121 11.10 5.25 19.49
C ALA A 121 10.84 6.75 19.67
N SER A 122 10.55 7.17 20.90
CA SER A 122 10.23 8.57 21.23
C SER A 122 11.22 9.56 20.60
N THR A 123 10.73 10.37 19.67
CA THR A 123 11.51 11.31 18.86
C THR A 123 10.90 12.71 18.96
N SER A 124 11.72 13.75 19.03
CA SER A 124 11.24 15.14 19.06
C SER A 124 10.38 15.45 17.84
N VAL A 125 9.27 16.18 18.03
CA VAL A 125 8.41 16.66 16.92
C VAL A 125 9.15 17.63 16.01
N GLU A 126 10.23 18.26 16.48
CA GLU A 126 11.07 19.21 15.72
C GLU A 126 12.32 18.58 15.10
N GLN A 127 12.55 17.27 15.27
CA GLN A 127 13.78 16.61 14.85
C GLN A 127 14.15 16.80 13.36
N SER A 128 13.16 16.93 12.46
CA SER A 128 13.40 17.21 11.03
C SER A 128 13.58 18.70 10.70
N MET A 129 13.27 19.61 11.63
CA MET A 129 13.38 21.05 11.38
C MET A 129 14.84 21.48 11.21
N GLY A 130 15.10 22.31 10.21
CA GLY A 130 16.46 22.74 9.89
C GLY A 130 17.31 21.68 9.18
N LYS A 131 16.76 20.49 8.88
CA LYS A 131 17.46 19.43 8.13
C LYS A 131 17.10 19.49 6.65
N SER A 132 18.04 19.12 5.79
CA SER A 132 17.76 18.92 4.36
C SER A 132 16.81 17.72 4.16
N VAL A 133 15.92 17.82 3.19
CA VAL A 133 15.09 16.68 2.75
C VAL A 133 16.00 15.49 2.38
N GLY A 134 15.61 14.29 2.79
CA GLY A 134 16.39 13.06 2.58
C GLY A 134 17.42 12.77 3.68
N THR A 135 17.61 13.66 4.65
CA THR A 135 18.50 13.41 5.79
C THR A 135 17.91 12.33 6.69
N ARG A 136 18.69 11.28 6.98
CA ARG A 136 18.30 10.27 7.98
C ARG A 136 18.37 10.86 9.39
N LEU A 137 17.37 10.54 10.19
CA LEU A 137 17.20 11.00 11.55
C LEU A 137 17.20 9.79 12.49
N THR A 138 17.94 9.94 13.57
CA THR A 138 18.02 8.95 14.64
C THR A 138 16.89 9.18 15.64
N ASP A 139 16.19 8.11 16.01
CA ASP A 139 15.13 8.12 17.02
C ASP A 139 15.69 8.14 18.46
N GLY A 140 14.81 8.20 19.47
CA GLY A 140 15.21 8.19 20.87
C GLY A 140 15.92 6.93 21.36
N ALA A 141 15.90 5.84 20.58
CA ALA A 141 16.61 4.59 20.88
C ALA A 141 17.94 4.48 20.12
N GLY A 142 18.33 5.49 19.32
CA GLY A 142 19.57 5.46 18.56
C GLY A 142 19.46 4.81 17.19
N ASN A 143 18.24 4.54 16.68
CA ASN A 143 18.03 3.90 15.39
C ASN A 143 17.72 4.92 14.29
N ASP A 144 18.33 4.77 13.12
CA ASP A 144 18.03 5.58 11.93
C ASP A 144 16.77 5.02 11.24
N VAL A 145 15.59 5.45 11.71
CA VAL A 145 14.27 4.95 11.26
C VAL A 145 13.39 6.02 10.62
N LEU A 146 13.87 7.27 10.56
CA LEU A 146 13.16 8.41 9.99
C LEU A 146 14.02 9.13 8.94
N ILE A 147 13.35 9.79 8.01
CA ILE A 147 13.94 10.67 6.99
C ILE A 147 13.23 12.02 7.08
N ALA A 148 13.98 13.12 7.07
CA ALA A 148 13.42 14.46 6.98
C ALA A 148 12.73 14.69 5.62
N ASP A 149 11.47 15.13 5.63
CA ASP A 149 10.63 15.34 4.43
C ASP A 149 10.10 16.78 4.31
N GLY A 150 10.92 17.74 4.75
CA GLY A 150 10.61 19.16 4.69
C GLY A 150 10.02 19.70 6.00
N TYR A 151 9.99 21.02 6.10
CA TYR A 151 9.52 21.75 7.26
C TYR A 151 9.21 23.21 6.92
N LYS A 152 8.51 23.90 7.81
CA LYS A 152 8.45 25.36 7.88
C LYS A 152 8.99 25.81 9.23
N SER A 153 9.95 26.73 9.22
CA SER A 153 10.63 27.23 10.41
C SER A 153 9.65 27.84 11.43
N GLY A 154 9.98 27.69 12.71
CA GLY A 154 9.23 28.20 13.86
C GLY A 154 9.43 27.29 15.09
N GLN A 155 8.55 27.42 16.08
CA GLN A 155 8.49 26.52 17.23
C GLN A 155 7.31 25.58 17.06
N LEU A 156 7.54 24.28 17.24
CA LEU A 156 6.55 23.21 17.15
C LEU A 156 6.42 22.43 18.47
N VAL A 157 7.49 22.37 19.27
CA VAL A 157 7.43 21.86 20.64
C VAL A 157 6.46 22.71 21.47
N ASP A 158 5.54 22.05 22.17
CA ASP A 158 4.41 22.70 22.87
C ASP A 158 3.48 23.52 21.97
N LYS A 159 3.47 23.22 20.67
CA LYS A 159 2.64 23.92 19.69
C LYS A 159 1.91 23.01 18.71
N VAL A 160 2.12 21.69 18.79
CA VAL A 160 1.41 20.76 17.91
C VAL A 160 -0.10 20.88 18.15
N SER A 161 -0.82 21.31 17.10
CA SER A 161 -2.29 21.36 17.07
C SER A 161 -2.90 20.40 16.05
N CYS A 162 -2.09 19.86 15.13
CA CYS A 162 -2.58 18.89 14.16
C CYS A 162 -1.50 17.87 13.76
N VAL A 163 -1.93 16.62 13.55
CA VAL A 163 -1.07 15.53 13.05
C VAL A 163 -1.73 14.89 11.84
N LYS A 164 -0.95 14.67 10.78
CA LYS A 164 -1.40 14.04 9.55
C LYS A 164 -0.56 12.80 9.23
N VAL A 165 -1.22 11.76 8.75
CA VAL A 165 -0.60 10.50 8.35
C VAL A 165 -0.98 10.18 6.92
N SER A 166 -0.01 9.70 6.13
CA SER A 166 -0.25 9.25 4.77
C SER A 166 0.76 8.18 4.35
N MET A 167 0.55 7.61 3.17
CA MET A 167 1.42 6.59 2.58
C MET A 167 1.51 5.32 3.43
N LEU A 168 0.42 4.95 4.12
CA LEU A 168 0.35 3.65 4.79
C LEU A 168 0.45 2.55 3.75
N LEU A 169 1.23 1.50 4.07
CA LEU A 169 1.23 0.25 3.32
C LEU A 169 -0.21 -0.23 3.15
N PRO A 170 -0.60 -0.59 1.91
CA PRO A 170 -1.92 -1.16 1.64
C PRO A 170 -2.02 -2.65 1.99
N ASP A 171 -3.23 -3.17 2.00
CA ASP A 171 -3.46 -4.62 2.00
C ASP A 171 -3.37 -5.17 0.56
N GLY A 172 -2.84 -6.38 0.40
CA GLY A 172 -2.74 -7.08 -0.89
C GLY A 172 -1.34 -7.67 -1.14
N PRO A 173 -0.99 -7.98 -2.40
CA PRO A 173 -1.78 -7.80 -3.62
C PRO A 173 -2.99 -8.74 -3.74
N PHE A 174 -4.08 -8.19 -4.25
CA PHE A 174 -5.30 -8.89 -4.63
C PHE A 174 -5.44 -9.00 -6.16
N ARG A 175 -6.14 -10.04 -6.58
CA ARG A 175 -6.72 -10.20 -7.91
C ARG A 175 -8.23 -10.16 -7.75
N ILE A 176 -8.91 -9.46 -8.65
CA ILE A 176 -10.37 -9.33 -8.62
C ILE A 176 -10.94 -10.13 -9.79
N ARG A 177 -11.52 -11.29 -9.49
CA ARG A 177 -12.05 -12.25 -10.46
C ARG A 177 -13.57 -12.11 -10.58
N SER A 178 -14.10 -12.15 -11.80
CA SER A 178 -15.55 -12.18 -12.02
C SER A 178 -16.10 -13.56 -11.60
N ARG A 179 -17.20 -13.59 -10.84
CA ARG A 179 -17.90 -14.85 -10.53
C ARG A 179 -18.76 -15.30 -11.70
N ARG A 180 -19.23 -14.37 -12.54
CA ARG A 180 -19.95 -14.68 -13.78
C ARG A 180 -19.03 -15.27 -14.84
N PHE A 181 -17.80 -14.78 -14.93
CA PHE A 181 -16.76 -15.27 -15.85
C PHE A 181 -15.53 -15.73 -15.05
N PRO A 182 -15.54 -16.96 -14.50
CA PRO A 182 -14.53 -17.42 -13.53
C PRO A 182 -13.08 -17.42 -14.01
N ASP A 183 -12.86 -17.45 -15.32
CA ASP A 183 -11.53 -17.40 -15.93
C ASP A 183 -11.07 -15.98 -16.25
N MET A 184 -11.90 -14.97 -15.93
CA MET A 184 -11.66 -13.57 -16.25
C MET A 184 -11.45 -12.74 -14.99
N CYS A 185 -10.44 -11.87 -15.06
CA CYS A 185 -10.02 -10.99 -13.99
C CYS A 185 -10.01 -9.55 -14.46
N LEU A 186 -10.24 -8.62 -13.53
CA LEU A 186 -10.01 -7.22 -13.79
C LEU A 186 -8.55 -7.01 -14.16
N THR A 187 -8.36 -6.21 -15.21
CA THR A 187 -7.04 -5.79 -15.69
C THR A 187 -7.10 -4.31 -16.05
N GLY A 188 -6.04 -3.57 -15.73
CA GLY A 188 -5.88 -2.22 -16.26
C GLY A 188 -4.61 -2.13 -17.08
N ASN A 189 -4.75 -1.96 -18.39
CA ASN A 189 -3.61 -1.84 -19.28
C ASN A 189 -3.38 -0.35 -19.62
N PRO A 190 -2.26 0.27 -19.19
CA PRO A 190 -1.96 1.66 -19.55
C PRO A 190 -1.85 1.87 -21.07
N ALA A 191 -1.47 0.83 -21.83
CA ALA A 191 -1.43 0.89 -23.29
C ALA A 191 -2.82 1.04 -23.95
N MET A 192 -3.90 0.76 -23.23
CA MET A 192 -5.28 0.87 -23.71
C MET A 192 -5.99 2.15 -23.22
N GLY A 193 -5.24 3.15 -22.76
CA GLY A 193 -5.81 4.43 -22.35
C GLY A 193 -6.61 4.35 -21.06
N ASN A 194 -5.98 3.85 -19.99
CA ASN A 194 -6.47 3.87 -18.60
C ASN A 194 -7.77 3.09 -18.29
N ARG A 195 -8.43 2.50 -19.28
CA ARG A 195 -9.65 1.75 -19.04
C ARG A 195 -9.39 0.41 -18.35
N ILE A 196 -10.18 0.11 -17.33
CA ILE A 196 -10.23 -1.22 -16.72
C ILE A 196 -11.11 -2.12 -17.59
N ASN A 197 -10.66 -3.35 -17.81
CA ASN A 197 -11.37 -4.38 -18.60
C ASN A 197 -11.27 -5.75 -17.91
N LEU A 198 -11.96 -6.74 -18.46
CA LEU A 198 -11.79 -8.15 -18.16
C LEU A 198 -10.78 -8.77 -19.14
N ALA A 199 -9.86 -9.57 -18.60
CA ALA A 199 -8.96 -10.42 -19.37
C ALA A 199 -8.78 -11.77 -18.68
N ALA A 200 -8.28 -12.77 -19.40
CA ALA A 200 -7.95 -14.05 -18.81
C ALA A 200 -7.06 -13.87 -17.57
N CYS A 201 -7.42 -14.51 -16.47
CA CYS A 201 -6.66 -14.44 -15.23
C CYS A 201 -5.25 -15.01 -15.45
N ALA A 202 -4.22 -14.23 -15.12
CA ALA A 202 -2.83 -14.59 -15.33
C ALA A 202 -2.00 -14.38 -14.06
N ASP A 203 -1.32 -15.44 -13.61
CA ASP A 203 -0.43 -15.41 -12.45
C ASP A 203 0.78 -14.51 -12.65
N GLY A 204 0.99 -13.61 -11.69
CA GLY A 204 2.08 -12.64 -11.73
C GLY A 204 1.89 -11.51 -12.75
N ASN A 205 0.73 -11.39 -13.39
CA ASN A 205 0.44 -10.27 -14.26
C ASN A 205 0.21 -9.00 -13.44
N ALA A 206 1.16 -8.05 -13.51
CA ALA A 206 1.08 -6.82 -12.74
C ALA A 206 -0.17 -6.01 -13.01
N TYR A 207 -0.69 -6.02 -14.23
CA TYR A 207 -1.91 -5.30 -14.62
C TYR A 207 -3.19 -5.86 -13.98
N GLN A 208 -3.11 -6.99 -13.29
CA GLN A 208 -4.20 -7.63 -12.55
C GLN A 208 -3.97 -7.64 -11.03
N MET A 209 -3.00 -6.85 -10.55
CA MET A 209 -2.66 -6.72 -9.12
C MET A 209 -3.19 -5.42 -8.52
N PHE A 210 -4.15 -5.57 -7.63
CA PHE A 210 -4.84 -4.48 -6.93
C PHE A 210 -4.54 -4.51 -5.44
N PHE A 211 -4.75 -3.39 -4.78
CA PHE A 211 -4.49 -3.21 -3.36
C PHE A 211 -5.65 -2.46 -2.72
N GLU A 212 -5.94 -2.79 -1.46
CA GLU A 212 -6.88 -2.04 -0.64
C GLU A 212 -6.10 -1.00 0.17
N LYS A 213 -6.43 0.28 -0.02
CA LYS A 213 -5.88 1.35 0.80
C LYS A 213 -6.38 1.20 2.23
N ASN A 214 -5.51 1.55 3.18
CA ASN A 214 -5.85 1.64 4.59
C ASN A 214 -6.65 2.92 4.87
N ASP A 215 -7.83 3.06 4.25
CA ASP A 215 -8.81 4.10 4.55
C ASP A 215 -10.15 3.52 5.01
N ALA A 216 -11.05 4.38 5.48
CA ALA A 216 -12.35 3.96 6.01
C ALA A 216 -13.19 3.25 4.95
N GLU A 217 -13.02 3.62 3.68
CA GLU A 217 -13.73 3.07 2.53
C GLU A 217 -13.08 1.82 1.93
N ARG A 218 -11.85 1.49 2.33
CA ARG A 218 -11.00 0.43 1.75
C ARG A 218 -10.88 0.55 0.23
N THR A 219 -10.49 1.73 -0.22
CA THR A 219 -10.38 2.10 -1.64
C THR A 219 -9.46 1.16 -2.41
N ILE A 220 -9.91 0.68 -3.58
CA ILE A 220 -9.09 -0.19 -4.44
C ILE A 220 -8.23 0.64 -5.40
N TYR A 221 -6.95 0.30 -5.49
CA TYR A 221 -6.02 0.91 -6.44
C TYR A 221 -5.10 -0.10 -7.13
N ALA A 222 -4.49 0.31 -8.23
CA ALA A 222 -3.61 -0.50 -9.06
C ALA A 222 -2.13 -0.35 -8.64
N VAL A 223 -1.41 -1.45 -8.37
CA VAL A 223 -0.02 -1.39 -7.85
C VAL A 223 1.03 -0.99 -8.86
N TRP A 224 0.78 -1.28 -10.13
CA TRP A 224 1.75 -1.02 -11.20
C TRP A 224 1.87 0.48 -11.49
N VAL A 225 0.99 1.29 -10.93
CA VAL A 225 1.14 2.74 -10.87
C VAL A 225 1.65 3.11 -9.47
N PRO A 226 2.86 3.70 -9.37
CA PRO A 226 3.41 4.12 -8.09
C PRO A 226 2.50 5.13 -7.37
N ARG A 227 2.45 5.04 -6.05
CA ARG A 227 1.83 6.05 -5.19
C ARG A 227 2.87 7.10 -4.79
N GLU A 228 2.41 8.33 -4.65
CA GLU A 228 3.17 9.44 -4.09
C GLU A 228 2.32 10.15 -3.03
N LYS A 229 2.94 11.01 -2.23
CA LYS A 229 2.29 11.73 -1.13
C LYS A 229 1.00 12.45 -1.55
N ASN A 230 0.99 13.02 -2.76
CA ASN A 230 -0.13 13.77 -3.31
C ASN A 230 -0.90 13.00 -4.39
N PHE A 231 -0.57 11.71 -4.61
CA PHE A 231 -1.09 10.96 -5.74
C PHE A 231 -1.31 9.48 -5.40
N ILE A 232 -2.56 9.05 -5.54
CA ILE A 232 -2.96 7.65 -5.38
C ILE A 232 -3.75 7.24 -6.63
N PRO A 233 -3.33 6.20 -7.37
CA PRO A 233 -3.98 5.77 -8.61
C PRO A 233 -5.17 4.85 -8.31
N PHE A 234 -6.26 5.41 -7.79
CA PHE A 234 -7.46 4.63 -7.51
C PHE A 234 -8.26 4.32 -8.77
N MET A 235 -8.96 3.18 -8.76
CA MET A 235 -9.98 2.91 -9.77
C MET A 235 -11.20 3.76 -9.49
N ARG A 236 -11.78 4.35 -10.53
CA ARG A 236 -13.00 5.13 -10.39
C ARG A 236 -13.95 4.97 -11.55
N TYR A 237 -15.18 5.36 -11.28
CA TYR A 237 -16.19 5.58 -12.29
C TYR A 237 -15.86 6.84 -13.12
N ALA A 238 -15.97 6.73 -14.44
CA ALA A 238 -15.85 7.84 -15.37
C ALA A 238 -17.05 7.89 -16.30
N PHE A 239 -17.70 9.07 -16.37
CA PHE A 239 -18.70 9.36 -17.40
C PHE A 239 -17.99 9.86 -18.64
N SER A 240 -18.24 9.20 -19.77
CA SER A 240 -17.91 9.73 -21.09
C SER A 240 -19.21 10.21 -21.74
N SER A 241 -19.27 11.49 -22.12
CA SER A 241 -20.38 12.04 -22.90
C SER A 241 -20.49 11.39 -24.28
N ASP A 242 -19.39 10.83 -24.79
CA ASP A 242 -19.25 10.44 -26.20
C ASP A 242 -19.63 8.98 -26.44
N THR A 243 -19.73 8.18 -25.38
CA THR A 243 -20.01 6.75 -25.46
C THR A 243 -21.01 6.39 -24.35
N SER A 244 -22.28 6.18 -24.71
CA SER A 244 -23.37 5.80 -23.79
C SER A 244 -23.29 4.34 -23.32
N PRO A 245 -22.14 3.91 -22.77
CA PRO A 245 -22.15 3.24 -21.47
C PRO A 245 -21.13 3.83 -20.48
N TRP A 246 -21.45 3.72 -19.20
CA TRP A 246 -20.56 4.08 -18.10
C TRP A 246 -19.38 3.11 -17.99
N PHE A 247 -18.15 3.63 -17.87
CA PHE A 247 -16.92 2.81 -17.77
C PHE A 247 -16.17 3.05 -16.46
N VAL A 248 -15.23 2.15 -16.15
CA VAL A 248 -14.29 2.30 -15.05
C VAL A 248 -12.91 2.59 -15.61
N ASP A 249 -12.32 3.69 -15.15
CA ASP A 249 -10.99 4.12 -15.55
C ASP A 249 -10.05 4.15 -14.33
N LEU A 250 -8.76 3.96 -14.60
CA LEU A 250 -7.67 4.30 -13.71
C LEU A 250 -7.26 5.72 -13.98
N LEU A 251 -7.57 6.64 -13.07
CA LEU A 251 -7.25 8.03 -13.32
C LEU A 251 -6.03 8.48 -12.51
N PRO A 252 -4.96 8.89 -13.22
CA PRO A 252 -3.68 9.14 -12.59
C PRO A 252 -3.57 10.56 -12.00
N ARG A 253 -4.67 11.21 -11.56
CA ARG A 253 -4.62 12.65 -11.26
C ARG A 253 -5.30 13.09 -9.98
N ALA A 254 -4.52 13.78 -9.14
CA ALA A 254 -5.02 14.60 -8.04
C ALA A 254 -5.96 15.70 -8.55
N GLY A 255 -7.04 15.98 -7.82
CA GLY A 255 -7.97 17.08 -8.12
C GLY A 255 -9.14 16.74 -9.05
N VAL A 256 -9.27 15.50 -9.53
CA VAL A 256 -10.42 15.11 -10.32
C VAL A 256 -11.44 14.39 -9.43
N VAL A 257 -12.61 15.02 -9.26
CA VAL A 257 -13.74 14.50 -8.47
C VAL A 257 -14.26 13.20 -9.11
N GLY A 258 -14.35 12.13 -8.33
CA GLY A 258 -14.94 10.87 -8.74
C GLY A 258 -14.92 9.87 -7.59
N ASP A 259 -15.97 9.06 -7.47
CA ASP A 259 -16.09 8.11 -6.38
C ASP A 259 -15.09 6.96 -6.56
N PRO A 260 -14.21 6.70 -5.57
CA PRO A 260 -13.31 5.56 -5.62
C PRO A 260 -14.09 4.26 -5.62
N LEU A 261 -13.51 3.25 -6.27
CA LEU A 261 -14.04 1.91 -6.27
C LEU A 261 -13.70 1.21 -4.95
N ARG A 262 -14.67 0.50 -4.39
CA ARG A 262 -14.56 -0.29 -3.16
C ARG A 262 -15.08 -1.70 -3.38
N TYR A 263 -14.53 -2.64 -2.63
CA TYR A 263 -15.02 -4.03 -2.58
C TYR A 263 -15.87 -4.26 -1.34
N LEU A 264 -17.13 -4.58 -1.56
CA LEU A 264 -18.11 -4.87 -0.52
C LEU A 264 -18.08 -6.37 -0.20
N ALA A 265 -17.20 -6.77 0.72
CA ALA A 265 -17.00 -8.18 1.07
C ALA A 265 -18.29 -8.91 1.47
N ARG A 266 -19.24 -8.23 2.11
CA ARG A 266 -20.52 -8.80 2.56
C ARG A 266 -21.32 -9.45 1.43
N ASN A 267 -21.27 -8.88 0.23
CA ASN A 267 -22.03 -9.36 -0.94
C ASN A 267 -21.15 -9.65 -2.16
N GLY A 268 -19.83 -9.49 -2.04
CA GLY A 268 -18.86 -9.67 -3.11
C GLY A 268 -19.04 -8.66 -4.24
N GLN A 269 -19.61 -7.48 -3.99
CA GLN A 269 -19.77 -6.47 -5.05
C GLN A 269 -18.55 -5.58 -5.13
N LEU A 270 -18.24 -5.12 -6.34
CA LEU A 270 -17.28 -4.06 -6.58
C LEU A 270 -18.07 -2.84 -7.05
N GLY A 271 -17.90 -1.68 -6.43
CA GLY A 271 -18.76 -0.53 -6.74
C GLY A 271 -18.29 0.78 -6.13
N THR A 272 -19.02 1.84 -6.45
CA THR A 272 -18.91 3.18 -5.87
C THR A 272 -20.13 3.47 -5.00
N TRP A 273 -20.28 4.71 -4.51
CA TRP A 273 -21.53 5.14 -3.86
C TRP A 273 -22.72 5.22 -4.82
N GLN A 274 -22.45 5.36 -6.11
CA GLN A 274 -23.46 5.61 -7.14
C GLN A 274 -23.82 4.36 -7.96
N GLY A 275 -23.00 3.31 -7.94
CA GLY A 275 -23.25 2.11 -8.74
C GLY A 275 -22.31 0.95 -8.46
N CYS A 276 -22.62 -0.18 -9.08
CA CYS A 276 -21.85 -1.42 -9.02
C CYS A 276 -21.16 -1.64 -10.36
N VAL A 277 -20.02 -2.34 -10.36
CA VAL A 277 -19.21 -2.69 -11.53
C VAL A 277 -19.58 -4.09 -12.01
N TRP A 278 -19.71 -4.23 -13.33
CA TRP A 278 -20.23 -5.43 -13.98
C TRP A 278 -19.39 -5.82 -15.17
N GLY A 279 -19.03 -7.10 -15.27
CA GLY A 279 -18.55 -7.67 -16.52
C GLY A 279 -19.64 -7.65 -17.59
N VAL A 280 -19.35 -7.07 -18.75
CA VAL A 280 -20.16 -7.25 -19.98
C VAL A 280 -19.40 -8.12 -20.97
N ASN A 281 -20.15 -8.96 -21.68
CA ASN A 281 -19.75 -9.83 -22.80
C ASN A 281 -18.24 -10.17 -22.96
N HIS A 282 -17.90 -11.46 -22.86
CA HIS A 282 -16.54 -12.00 -22.90
C HIS A 282 -15.71 -11.59 -24.14
N VAL A 283 -16.34 -11.26 -25.28
CA VAL A 283 -15.61 -10.97 -26.54
C VAL A 283 -14.91 -9.61 -26.52
N GLU A 284 -15.45 -8.63 -25.82
CA GLU A 284 -14.88 -7.26 -25.76
C GLU A 284 -14.20 -6.97 -24.40
N GLY A 285 -14.37 -7.85 -23.42
CA GLY A 285 -13.81 -7.68 -22.08
C GLY A 285 -14.28 -6.40 -21.38
N GLY A 286 -15.41 -5.85 -21.80
CA GLY A 286 -15.92 -4.60 -21.25
C GLY A 286 -16.36 -4.78 -19.79
N ILE A 287 -16.26 -3.69 -19.03
CA ILE A 287 -17.01 -3.55 -17.79
C ILE A 287 -17.88 -2.31 -17.86
N VAL A 288 -19.03 -2.37 -17.19
CA VAL A 288 -19.94 -1.23 -17.07
C VAL A 288 -20.30 -0.97 -15.62
N VAL A 289 -20.71 0.26 -15.33
CA VAL A 289 -21.25 0.63 -14.02
C VAL A 289 -22.75 0.88 -14.14
N THR A 290 -23.54 0.24 -13.29
CA THR A 290 -25.00 0.44 -13.22
C THR A 290 -25.48 0.46 -11.77
N THR A 291 -26.74 0.81 -11.53
CA THR A 291 -27.35 0.84 -10.19
C THR A 291 -27.23 -0.50 -9.48
N CYS A 292 -26.88 -0.48 -8.20
CA CYS A 292 -26.73 -1.68 -7.37
C CYS A 292 -28.06 -2.33 -6.95
N SER A 293 -29.18 -2.11 -7.65
CA SER A 293 -30.52 -2.51 -7.20
C SER A 293 -30.54 -4.00 -6.84
N GLY A 294 -30.64 -4.25 -5.53
CA GLY A 294 -30.60 -5.57 -4.92
C GLY A 294 -31.80 -6.41 -5.32
N ASP A 295 -31.61 -7.72 -5.17
CA ASP A 295 -32.61 -8.80 -5.32
C ASP A 295 -32.77 -9.44 -6.70
N ASP A 296 -31.99 -9.05 -7.71
CA ASP A 296 -31.86 -9.91 -8.90
C ASP A 296 -30.70 -10.91 -8.69
N PRO A 297 -30.97 -12.21 -8.41
CA PRO A 297 -29.92 -13.23 -8.28
C PRO A 297 -29.13 -13.47 -9.58
N VAL A 298 -29.60 -12.92 -10.71
CA VAL A 298 -28.97 -12.99 -12.03
C VAL A 298 -28.33 -11.65 -12.41
N ALA A 299 -28.89 -10.51 -11.96
CA ALA A 299 -28.37 -9.18 -12.24
C ALA A 299 -27.54 -8.64 -11.07
N GLY A 300 -26.38 -9.23 -10.84
CA GLY A 300 -25.30 -8.60 -10.09
C GLY A 300 -24.03 -9.39 -10.33
N ASP A 301 -23.13 -8.92 -11.20
CA ASP A 301 -21.82 -9.59 -11.29
C ASP A 301 -21.16 -9.47 -9.91
N LYS A 302 -20.89 -10.64 -9.33
CA LYS A 302 -20.19 -10.74 -8.06
C LYS A 302 -18.72 -10.92 -8.38
N TRP A 303 -17.89 -10.42 -7.51
CA TRP A 303 -16.46 -10.48 -7.62
C TRP A 303 -15.92 -11.35 -6.49
N SER A 304 -14.83 -12.04 -6.79
CA SER A 304 -13.99 -12.68 -5.80
C SER A 304 -12.71 -11.87 -5.72
N MET A 305 -12.45 -11.30 -4.55
CA MET A 305 -11.16 -10.70 -4.25
C MET A 305 -10.25 -11.78 -3.68
N GLU A 306 -9.28 -12.19 -4.48
CA GLU A 306 -8.39 -13.31 -4.22
C GLU A 306 -6.99 -12.81 -3.96
N LEU A 307 -6.36 -13.37 -2.94
CA LEU A 307 -4.99 -13.01 -2.63
C LEU A 307 -4.03 -13.64 -3.61
N THR A 308 -3.07 -12.84 -4.10
CA THR A 308 -2.07 -13.33 -5.04
C THR A 308 -0.78 -13.64 -4.29
N THR A 309 -0.26 -14.85 -4.47
CA THR A 309 0.97 -15.31 -3.80
C THR A 309 2.25 -14.86 -4.51
N LYS A 310 2.12 -14.21 -5.67
CA LYS A 310 3.22 -13.75 -6.52
C LYS A 310 3.08 -12.25 -6.78
N ALA A 311 3.34 -11.43 -5.76
CA ALA A 311 3.75 -10.05 -6.00
C ALA A 311 4.98 -10.10 -6.92
N GLN A 312 5.00 -9.34 -8.02
CA GLN A 312 6.18 -9.30 -8.89
C GLN A 312 7.40 -8.91 -8.05
N LYS A 313 8.42 -9.77 -8.06
CA LYS A 313 9.77 -9.36 -7.69
C LYS A 313 10.16 -8.26 -8.67
N LYS A 314 10.30 -7.02 -8.18
CA LYS A 314 11.12 -6.03 -8.88
C LYS A 314 12.57 -6.47 -8.85
#